data_AF-A0A220U820-F1
#
_entry.id   AF-A0A220U820-F1
#
_cell.length_a   1.000
_cell.length_b   1.000
_cell.length_c   1.000
_cell.angle_alpha   90.00
_cell.angle_beta   90.00
_cell.angle_gamma   90.00
#
_symmetry.space_group_name_H-M   'P 1'
#
loop_
_entity.id
_entity.type
_entity.pdbx_description
1 polymer ?
#
loop_
_entity_poly.entity_id
_entity_poly.type
_entity_poly.pdbx_seq_one_letter_code
_entity_poly.pdbx_strand_id
1 'polypeptide(L)'
;MHKTYSKWSVILSITCALTIFVSYAIAPRQPEGVMVVLIQVLFFTSIVTGLLSLIFSFIGFKKKEKGFLKMVSPIIIILILITFIISFIALAISFL
;
A
#
# COMPACT_ATOMS: atom_id res chain seq x y z
N MET A 1 13.54 22.58 -9.35
CA MET A 1 14.05 21.20 -9.31
C MET A 1 14.35 20.88 -7.85
N HIS A 2 13.59 20.02 -7.17
CA HIS A 2 13.78 18.57 -7.13
C HIS A 2 12.45 17.93 -6.71
N LYS A 3 11.76 17.18 -7.58
CA LYS A 3 10.51 16.44 -7.22
C LYS A 3 10.85 15.12 -6.53
N THR A 4 11.82 15.13 -5.63
CA THR A 4 12.39 13.90 -5.07
C THR A 4 11.36 13.18 -4.22
N TYR A 5 10.65 13.92 -3.37
CA TYR A 5 9.70 13.32 -2.43
C TYR A 5 8.45 12.79 -3.13
N SER A 6 7.90 13.53 -4.10
CA SER A 6 6.75 13.03 -4.90
C SER A 6 7.11 11.76 -5.67
N LYS A 7 8.33 11.65 -6.23
CA LYS A 7 8.77 10.43 -6.93
C LYS A 7 8.90 9.23 -5.99
N TRP A 8 9.59 9.41 -4.87
CA TRP A 8 9.76 8.34 -3.86
C TRP A 8 8.43 7.91 -3.26
N SER A 9 7.54 8.86 -2.98
CA SER A 9 6.19 8.59 -2.52
C SER A 9 5.43 7.70 -3.51
N VAL A 10 5.48 7.99 -4.81
CA VAL A 10 4.82 7.15 -5.82
C VAL A 10 5.44 5.75 -5.89
N ILE A 11 6.76 5.64 -5.93
CA ILE A 11 7.45 4.34 -5.95
C ILE A 11 7.03 3.50 -4.73
N LEU A 12 7.04 4.09 -3.53
CA LEU A 12 6.65 3.41 -2.30
C LEU A 12 5.18 3.02 -2.29
N SER A 13 4.26 3.84 -2.82
CA SER A 13 2.85 3.46 -2.97
C SER A 13 2.65 2.29 -3.93
N ILE A 14 3.41 2.22 -5.01
CA ILE A 14 3.37 1.09 -5.96
C ILE A 14 3.94 -0.16 -5.29
N THR A 15 5.07 -0.05 -4.60
CA THR A 15 5.64 -1.18 -3.83
C THR A 15 4.65 -1.68 -2.77
N CYS A 16 3.98 -0.78 -2.05
CA CYS A 16 2.91 -1.12 -1.11
C CYS A 16 1.79 -1.91 -1.81
N ALA A 17 1.26 -1.39 -2.92
CA ALA A 17 0.21 -2.06 -3.69
C ALA A 17 0.63 -3.46 -4.18
N LEU A 18 1.85 -3.59 -4.70
CA LEU A 18 2.37 -4.86 -5.19
C LEU A 18 2.58 -5.86 -4.06
N THR A 19 3.23 -5.44 -2.97
CA THR A 19 3.54 -6.33 -1.85
C THR A 19 2.28 -6.83 -1.14
N ILE A 20 1.27 -5.97 -0.94
CA ILE A 20 -0.01 -6.40 -0.36
C ILE A 20 -0.80 -7.30 -1.31
N PHE A 21 -0.82 -6.98 -2.61
CA PHE A 21 -1.51 -7.82 -3.59
C PHE A 21 -0.87 -9.21 -3.67
N VAL A 22 0.47 -9.26 -3.77
CA VAL A 22 1.21 -10.53 -3.80
C VAL A 22 1.02 -11.30 -2.50
N SER A 23 1.07 -10.65 -1.33
CA SER A 23 0.87 -11.35 -0.05
C SER A 23 -0.49 -12.06 0.01
N TYR A 24 -1.55 -11.43 -0.54
CA TYR A 24 -2.88 -12.05 -0.61
C TYR A 24 -2.98 -13.10 -1.73
N ALA A 25 -2.42 -12.84 -2.91
CA ALA A 25 -2.52 -13.73 -4.06
C ALA A 25 -1.82 -15.08 -3.83
N ILE A 26 -0.73 -15.09 -3.06
CA ILE A 26 0.01 -16.32 -2.75
C ILE A 26 -0.45 -16.98 -1.46
N ALA A 27 -1.34 -16.37 -0.66
CA ALA A 27 -1.73 -16.91 0.64
C ALA A 27 -2.59 -18.19 0.49
N PRO A 28 -2.09 -19.36 0.91
CA PRO A 28 -2.92 -20.57 0.95
C PRO A 28 -3.89 -20.51 2.14
N ARG A 29 -4.93 -21.36 2.13
CA ARG A 29 -5.92 -21.44 3.23
C ARG A 29 -5.28 -21.76 4.58
N GLN A 30 -4.21 -22.55 4.59
CA GLN A 30 -3.41 -22.90 5.76
C GLN A 30 -1.93 -22.77 5.38
N PRO A 31 -1.30 -21.62 5.64
CA PRO A 31 0.12 -21.44 5.37
C PRO A 31 0.95 -22.17 6.43
N GLU A 32 1.96 -22.93 5.99
CA GLU A 32 2.89 -23.65 6.86
C GLU A 32 4.35 -23.33 6.50
N GLY A 33 5.23 -23.45 7.51
CA GLY A 33 6.67 -23.28 7.34
C GLY A 33 7.10 -21.91 6.80
N VAL A 34 7.99 -21.92 5.82
CA VAL A 34 8.63 -20.73 5.23
C VAL A 34 7.61 -19.77 4.60
N MET A 35 6.48 -20.30 4.12
CA MET A 35 5.47 -19.50 3.44
C MET A 35 4.77 -18.52 4.37
N VAL A 36 4.56 -18.89 5.64
CA VAL A 36 4.01 -17.99 6.68
C VAL A 36 4.90 -16.77 6.84
N VAL A 37 6.22 -17.01 6.98
CA VAL A 37 7.20 -15.94 7.19
C VAL A 37 7.26 -15.02 5.96
N LEU A 38 7.24 -15.58 4.75
CA LEU A 38 7.22 -14.79 3.52
C LEU A 38 6.00 -13.89 3.43
N ILE A 39 4.80 -14.43 3.70
CA ILE A 39 3.54 -13.66 3.68
C ILE A 39 3.59 -12.54 4.74
N GLN A 40 4.05 -12.85 5.95
CA GLN A 40 4.21 -11.86 7.01
C GLN A 40 5.18 -10.75 6.60
N VAL A 41 6.34 -11.09 6.05
CA VAL A 41 7.33 -10.11 5.59
C VAL A 41 6.74 -9.22 4.49
N LEU A 42 6.05 -9.79 3.49
CA LEU A 42 5.40 -9.02 2.43
C LEU A 42 4.33 -8.08 2.99
N PHE A 43 3.50 -8.56 3.91
CA PHE A 43 2.42 -7.77 4.52
C PHE A 43 2.96 -6.64 5.41
N PHE A 44 3.94 -6.90 6.27
CA PHE A 44 4.54 -5.83 7.07
C PHE A 44 5.33 -4.85 6.21
N THR A 45 5.98 -5.32 5.14
CA THR A 45 6.64 -4.44 4.16
C THR A 45 5.64 -3.53 3.46
N SER A 46 4.44 -4.03 3.10
CA SER A 46 3.41 -3.19 2.48
C SER A 46 2.94 -2.09 3.43
N ILE A 47 2.77 -2.39 4.71
CA ILE A 47 2.41 -1.39 5.73
C ILE A 47 3.49 -0.32 5.85
N VAL A 48 4.77 -0.72 6.02
CA VAL A 48 5.88 0.23 6.19
C VAL A 48 6.04 1.11 4.95
N THR A 49 5.99 0.52 3.75
CA THR A 49 6.10 1.28 2.49
C THR A 49 4.90 2.19 2.27
N GLY A 50 3.68 1.78 2.65
CA GLY A 50 2.49 2.62 2.62
C GLY A 50 2.59 3.83 3.55
N LEU A 51 3.05 3.64 4.79
CA LEU A 51 3.26 4.74 5.74
C LEU A 51 4.34 5.71 5.25
N LEU A 52 5.50 5.21 4.82
CA LEU A 52 6.58 6.03 4.26
C LEU A 52 6.11 6.79 3.02
N SER A 53 5.31 6.14 2.17
CA SER A 53 4.71 6.76 1.00
C SER A 53 3.86 7.98 1.37
N LEU A 54 3.02 7.88 2.40
CA LEU A 54 2.19 8.98 2.90
C LEU A 54 3.05 10.10 3.50
N ILE A 55 4.07 9.75 4.30
CA ILE A 55 5.00 10.72 4.88
C ILE A 55 5.71 11.52 3.78
N PHE A 56 6.23 10.86 2.75
CA PHE A 56 6.87 11.55 1.64
C PHE A 56 5.90 12.36 0.80
N SER A 57 4.67 11.87 0.62
CA SER A 57 3.60 12.64 -0.02
C SER A 57 3.36 13.95 0.74
N PHE A 58 3.16 13.87 2.06
CA PHE A 58 2.93 15.01 2.94
C PHE A 58 4.11 16.00 2.92
N ILE A 59 5.35 15.50 2.96
CA ILE A 59 6.55 16.35 2.83
C ILE A 59 6.56 17.06 1.45
N GLY A 60 6.19 16.37 0.37
CA GLY A 60 6.01 16.95 -0.96
C GLY A 60 4.93 18.04 -0.99
N PHE A 61 3.83 17.87 -0.24
CA PHE A 61 2.82 18.91 0.01
C PHE A 61 3.40 20.13 0.72
N LYS A 62 4.10 19.92 1.83
CA LYS A 62 4.70 20.99 2.63
C LYS A 62 5.76 21.77 1.85
N LYS A 63 6.57 21.12 1.03
CA LYS A 63 7.60 21.74 0.17
C LYS A 63 7.04 22.41 -1.10
N LYS A 64 5.72 22.48 -1.26
CA LYS A 64 5.04 23.06 -2.43
C LYS A 64 5.55 22.47 -3.76
N GLU A 65 5.88 21.18 -3.78
CA GLU A 65 6.25 20.50 -5.04
C GLU A 65 5.07 20.58 -6.02
N LYS A 66 5.36 21.02 -7.25
CA LYS A 66 4.35 21.16 -8.32
C LYS A 66 4.29 19.89 -9.18
N GLY A 67 3.07 19.47 -9.53
CA GLY A 67 2.80 18.46 -10.56
C GLY A 67 1.99 17.25 -10.08
N PHE A 68 1.57 16.43 -11.05
CA PHE A 68 0.62 15.34 -10.89
C PHE A 68 1.04 14.25 -9.89
N LEU A 69 2.33 13.87 -9.85
CA LEU A 69 2.86 12.80 -9.00
C LEU A 69 2.55 12.96 -7.51
N LYS A 70 2.35 14.20 -7.06
CA LYS A 70 1.99 14.54 -5.69
C LYS A 70 0.64 13.95 -5.25
N MET A 71 -0.30 13.81 -6.18
CA MET A 71 -1.64 13.28 -5.91
C MET A 71 -1.74 11.77 -6.13
N VAL A 72 -0.82 11.19 -6.90
CA VAL A 72 -0.84 9.76 -7.25
C VAL A 72 -0.72 8.88 -6.02
N SER A 73 0.22 9.14 -5.12
CA SER A 73 0.39 8.32 -3.91
C SER A 73 -0.85 8.34 -3.00
N PRO A 74 -1.43 9.50 -2.62
CA PRO A 74 -2.68 9.54 -1.86
C PRO A 74 -3.82 8.76 -2.53
N ILE A 75 -3.97 8.89 -3.85
CA ILE A 75 -4.99 8.16 -4.62
C ILE A 75 -4.78 6.65 -4.51
N ILE A 76 -3.56 6.17 -4.70
CA ILE A 76 -3.24 4.72 -4.59
C ILE A 76 -3.57 4.21 -3.18
N ILE A 77 -3.16 4.93 -2.14
CA ILE A 77 -3.45 4.50 -0.75
C ILE A 77 -4.95 4.49 -0.46
N ILE A 78 -5.69 5.51 -0.93
CA ILE A 78 -7.16 5.55 -0.78
C ILE A 78 -7.80 4.35 -1.48
N LEU A 79 -7.35 4.00 -2.69
CA LEU A 79 -7.86 2.83 -3.42
C LEU A 79 -7.62 1.53 -2.64
N ILE A 80 -6.43 1.34 -2.07
CA ILE A 80 -6.11 0.17 -1.23
C ILE A 80 -7.04 0.10 -0.02
N LEU A 81 -7.27 1.21 0.67
CA LEU A 81 -8.17 1.26 1.82
C LEU A 81 -9.62 0.94 1.43
N ILE A 82 -10.10 1.47 0.30
CA ILE A 82 -11.43 1.16 -0.22
C ILE A 82 -11.55 -0.33 -0.53
N THR A 83 -10.55 -0.93 -1.21
CA THR A 83 -10.54 -2.37 -1.49
C THR A 83 -10.62 -3.18 -0.19
N PHE A 84 -9.85 -2.81 0.83
CA PHE A 84 -9.88 -3.49 2.13
C PHE A 84 -11.25 -3.40 2.81
N ILE A 85 -11.88 -2.22 2.81
CA ILE A 85 -13.22 -2.00 3.37
C ILE A 85 -14.25 -2.85 2.62
N ILE A 86 -14.21 -2.86 1.28
CA ILE A 86 -15.11 -3.67 0.46
C ILE A 86 -14.93 -5.16 0.77
N SER A 87 -13.70 -5.65 0.86
CA SER A 87 -13.41 -7.04 1.22
C SER A 87 -13.94 -7.40 2.61
N PHE A 88 -13.80 -6.50 3.58
CA PHE A 88 -14.33 -6.70 4.93
C PHE A 88 -15.87 -6.77 4.94
N ILE A 89 -16.55 -5.87 4.22
CA ILE A 89 -18.01 -5.88 4.10
C ILE A 89 -18.50 -7.15 3.41
N ALA A 90 -17.86 -7.55 2.31
CA ALA A 90 -18.21 -8.77 1.57
C ALA A 90 -18.07 -10.03 2.44
N LEU A 91 -17.02 -10.08 3.26
CA LEU A 91 -16.83 -11.13 4.24
C LEU A 91 -17.96 -11.13 5.29
N ALA A 92 -18.30 -9.97 5.86
CA ALA A 92 -19.39 -9.86 6.84
C ALA A 92 -20.75 -10.31 6.27
N ILE A 93 -21.07 -9.94 5.03
CA ILE A 93 -22.30 -10.37 4.34
C ILE A 93 -22.29 -11.89 4.10
N SER A 94 -21.13 -12.48 3.80
CA SER A 94 -21.03 -13.93 3.55
C SER A 94 -21.31 -14.80 4.79
N PHE A 95 -21.25 -14.21 5.99
CA PHE A 95 -21.58 -14.87 7.26
C PHE A 95 -23.04 -14.70 7.69
N LEU A 96 -23.84 -13.94 6.93
CA LEU A 96 -25.24 -13.61 7.21
C LEU A 96 -26.18 -14.42 6.31
#